data_AF-A0A7V2TV99-F1
#
_entry.id   AF-A0A7V2TV99-F1
#
_cell.length_a   1.000
_cell.length_b   1.000
_cell.length_c   1.000
_cell.angle_alpha   90.00
_cell.angle_beta   90.00
_cell.angle_gamma   90.00
#
_symmetry.space_group_name_H-M   'P 1'
#
loop_
_entity.id
_entity.type
_entity.pdbx_description
1 polymer ?
#
loop_
_entity_poly.entity_id
_entity_poly.type
_entity_poly.pdbx_seq_one_letter_code
_entity_poly.pdbx_strand_id
1 'polypeptide(L)'
;MKFPEFIENLPRELPEIEIRPLDRSYRSSPVIIETVNRVFQTLPQNAVFEMGGDSGDRDIARQAAQAFASAFQPHDTARRELDGYCVLMSKEAAATGIRPHEDADEAENAAPDETAPESSLAVQSIAELHRRHPDLEIGVLFRKKNAIPPVLTGLRRLGIPVSEEAGNPLDLAPGVRVILSLLRLADHP
;
A
#
# COMPACT_ATOMS: atom_id res chain seq x y z
N MET A 1 11.47 -11.59 -19.63
CA MET A 1 12.24 -10.49 -19.03
C MET A 1 11.39 -9.89 -17.93
N LYS A 2 11.75 -10.07 -16.66
CA LYS A 2 11.04 -9.40 -15.56
C LYS A 2 11.57 -7.95 -15.53
N PHE A 3 10.68 -6.98 -15.48
CA PHE A 3 10.99 -5.54 -15.53
C PHE A 3 12.16 -5.07 -14.60
N PRO A 4 12.39 -5.65 -13.41
CA PRO A 4 13.53 -5.30 -12.55
C PRO A 4 14.90 -5.61 -13.17
N GLU A 5 15.02 -6.76 -13.85
CA GLU A 5 16.30 -7.24 -14.40
C GLU A 5 16.80 -6.36 -15.56
N PHE A 6 15.89 -5.65 -16.25
CA PHE A 6 16.25 -4.72 -17.32
C PHE A 6 17.07 -3.54 -16.79
N ILE A 7 16.62 -2.93 -15.69
CA ILE A 7 17.29 -1.76 -15.10
C ILE A 7 18.68 -2.15 -14.56
N GLU A 8 18.80 -3.34 -13.96
CA GLU A 8 20.07 -3.85 -13.43
C GLU A 8 21.12 -4.11 -14.53
N ASN A 9 20.68 -4.54 -15.72
CA ASN A 9 21.59 -4.82 -16.84
C ASN A 9 21.86 -3.60 -17.72
N LEU A 10 21.14 -2.48 -17.52
CA LEU A 10 21.30 -1.26 -18.30
C LEU A 10 22.76 -0.76 -18.40
N PRO A 11 23.57 -0.72 -17.32
CA PRO A 11 24.98 -0.30 -17.45
C PRO A 11 25.86 -1.30 -18.22
N ARG A 12 25.44 -2.56 -18.40
CA ARG A 12 26.13 -3.53 -19.28
C ARG A 12 25.73 -3.33 -20.75
N GLU A 13 24.45 -3.05 -20.99
CA GLU A 13 23.91 -2.89 -22.33
C GLU A 13 24.23 -1.51 -22.93
N LEU A 14 24.33 -0.48 -22.09
CA LEU A 14 24.58 0.91 -22.47
C LEU A 14 25.68 1.52 -21.56
N PRO A 15 26.96 1.21 -21.81
CA PRO A 15 28.08 1.62 -20.96
C PRO A 15 28.30 3.14 -20.92
N GLU A 16 27.74 3.89 -21.88
CA GLU A 16 27.77 5.35 -21.92
C GLU A 16 26.80 6.05 -20.95
N ILE A 17 25.92 5.29 -20.27
CA ILE A 17 24.94 5.87 -19.34
C ILE A 17 25.56 6.08 -17.95
N GLU A 18 25.47 7.32 -17.46
CA GLU A 18 25.80 7.65 -16.07
C GLU A 18 24.61 7.35 -15.16
N ILE A 19 24.80 6.43 -14.21
CA ILE A 19 23.79 6.13 -13.18
C ILE A 19 24.01 7.06 -12.00
N ARG A 20 22.98 7.82 -11.63
CA ARG A 20 22.98 8.67 -10.43
C ARG A 20 21.94 8.20 -9.43
N PRO A 21 22.30 8.05 -8.14
CA PRO A 21 21.33 7.72 -7.11
C PRO A 21 20.35 8.88 -6.91
N LEU A 22 19.08 8.53 -6.66
CA LEU A 22 18.01 9.44 -6.28
C LEU A 22 17.52 9.11 -4.86
N ASP A 23 18.48 9.04 -3.95
CA ASP A 23 18.33 8.67 -2.54
C ASP A 23 17.90 9.85 -1.64
N ARG A 24 17.72 11.05 -2.19
CA ARG A 24 17.27 12.23 -1.45
C ARG A 24 15.79 12.55 -1.66
N SER A 25 14.99 12.42 -0.60
CA SER A 25 13.57 12.80 -0.57
C SER A 25 13.36 14.31 -0.40
N TYR A 26 12.40 14.86 -1.14
CA TYR A 26 11.92 16.25 -0.98
C TYR A 26 10.50 16.33 -0.39
N ARG A 27 9.91 15.17 -0.08
CA ARG A 27 8.52 15.04 0.37
C ARG A 27 8.40 14.77 1.86
N SER A 28 9.24 13.88 2.39
CA SER A 28 9.00 13.24 3.69
C SER A 28 9.89 13.81 4.80
N SER A 29 9.39 13.80 6.04
CA SER A 29 10.17 14.16 7.23
C SER A 29 11.27 13.12 7.55
N PRO A 30 12.26 13.48 8.39
CA PRO A 30 13.34 12.57 8.76
C PRO A 30 12.83 11.26 9.39
N VAL A 31 11.82 11.34 10.28
CA VAL A 31 11.24 10.17 10.96
C VAL A 31 10.66 9.15 9.98
N ILE A 32 10.02 9.62 8.90
CA ILE A 32 9.47 8.74 7.86
C ILE A 32 10.60 8.09 7.05
N ILE A 33 11.63 8.85 6.67
CA ILE A 33 12.78 8.32 5.93
C ILE A 33 13.57 7.32 6.77
N GLU A 34 13.79 7.59 8.05
CA GLU A 34 14.44 6.66 8.97
C GLU A 34 13.65 5.35 9.10
N THR A 35 12.31 5.45 9.19
CA THR A 35 11.45 4.26 9.24
C THR A 35 11.58 3.43 7.97
N VAL A 36 11.55 4.06 6.79
CA VAL A 36 11.71 3.38 5.49
C VAL A 36 13.08 2.69 5.40
N ASN A 37 14.15 3.41 5.76
CA ASN A 37 15.50 2.87 5.78
C ASN A 37 15.58 1.64 6.71
N ARG A 38 15.05 1.75 7.92
CA ARG A 38 15.04 0.65 8.89
C ARG A 38 14.30 -0.57 8.33
N VAL A 39 13.08 -0.39 7.83
CA VAL A 39 12.26 -1.49 7.31
C VAL A 39 12.97 -2.23 6.18
N PHE A 40 13.54 -1.51 5.20
CA PHE A 40 14.14 -2.12 4.02
C PHE A 40 15.54 -2.67 4.26
N GLN A 41 16.34 -2.05 5.13
CA GLN A 41 17.64 -2.57 5.52
C GLN A 41 17.52 -3.82 6.40
N THR A 42 16.48 -3.89 7.23
CA THR A 42 16.27 -5.05 8.13
C THR A 42 15.25 -6.06 7.60
N LEU A 43 14.85 -5.96 6.33
CA LEU A 43 13.82 -6.81 5.74
C LEU A 43 14.19 -8.30 5.86
N PRO A 44 15.41 -8.75 5.52
CA PRO A 44 15.78 -10.18 5.58
C PRO A 44 15.74 -10.80 6.98
N GLN A 45 15.83 -9.98 8.04
CA GLN A 45 15.82 -10.42 9.44
C GLN A 45 14.40 -10.57 10.00
N ASN A 46 13.37 -10.34 9.18
CA ASN A 46 11.99 -10.45 9.63
C ASN A 46 11.66 -11.93 9.98
N ALA A 47 11.14 -12.12 11.19
CA ALA A 47 10.77 -13.44 11.71
C ALA A 47 9.73 -14.18 10.84
N VAL A 48 8.98 -13.47 9.98
CA VAL A 48 8.03 -14.08 9.03
C VAL A 48 8.70 -15.13 8.13
N PHE A 49 10.01 -15.00 7.88
CA PHE A 49 10.74 -15.98 7.09
C PHE A 49 11.10 -17.23 7.89
N GLU A 50 11.18 -17.16 9.23
CA GLU A 50 11.57 -18.26 10.13
C GLU A 50 10.35 -19.00 10.75
N MET A 51 9.14 -18.44 10.63
CA MET A 51 7.92 -19.07 11.15
C MET A 51 7.55 -20.32 10.32
N GLY A 52 7.16 -21.43 10.98
CA GLY A 52 6.97 -22.75 10.35
C GLY A 52 5.94 -22.83 9.21
N GLY A 53 6.14 -23.76 8.26
CA GLY A 53 5.35 -23.97 7.03
C GLY A 53 6.23 -24.44 5.86
N ASP A 54 5.66 -24.69 4.67
CA ASP A 54 6.40 -25.19 3.49
C ASP A 54 7.63 -24.31 3.19
N SER A 55 8.83 -24.89 3.33
CA SER A 55 10.08 -24.15 3.45
C SER A 55 10.55 -23.53 2.13
N GLY A 56 10.15 -24.11 1.00
CA GLY A 56 10.64 -23.71 -0.33
C GLY A 56 10.34 -22.26 -0.71
N ASP A 57 9.07 -21.84 -0.58
CA ASP A 57 8.65 -20.49 -0.99
C ASP A 57 9.21 -19.40 -0.07
N ARG A 58 9.35 -19.70 1.23
CA ARG A 58 9.91 -18.74 2.20
C ARG A 58 11.40 -18.55 2.04
N ASP A 59 12.14 -19.61 1.70
CA ASP A 59 13.58 -19.51 1.42
C ASP A 59 13.83 -18.65 0.18
N ILE A 60 13.02 -18.82 -0.87
CA ILE A 60 13.07 -17.98 -2.07
C ILE A 60 12.75 -16.52 -1.71
N ALA A 61 11.70 -16.28 -0.92
CA ALA A 61 11.33 -14.93 -0.49
C ALA A 61 12.41 -14.28 0.37
N ARG A 62 13.08 -15.04 1.25
CA ARG A 62 14.20 -14.57 2.06
C ARG A 62 15.40 -14.21 1.19
N GLN A 63 15.75 -15.04 0.21
CA GLN A 63 16.83 -14.74 -0.73
C GLN A 63 16.53 -13.47 -1.54
N ALA A 64 15.29 -13.31 -2.01
CA ALA A 64 14.86 -12.09 -2.70
C ALA A 64 14.95 -10.86 -1.79
N ALA A 65 14.55 -10.98 -0.52
CA ALA A 65 14.69 -9.90 0.47
C ALA A 65 16.15 -9.53 0.71
N GLN A 66 17.06 -10.52 0.77
CA GLN A 66 18.51 -10.29 0.90
C GLN A 66 19.09 -9.56 -0.31
N ALA A 67 18.72 -9.98 -1.52
CA ALA A 67 19.14 -9.32 -2.75
C ALA A 67 18.62 -7.87 -2.83
N PHE A 68 17.37 -7.63 -2.41
CA PHE A 68 16.81 -6.29 -2.34
C PHE A 68 17.55 -5.42 -1.32
N ALA A 69 17.74 -5.92 -0.09
CA ALA A 69 18.38 -5.16 0.98
C ALA A 69 19.85 -4.83 0.67
N SER A 70 20.56 -5.68 -0.07
CA SER A 70 21.95 -5.41 -0.49
C SER A 70 22.04 -4.36 -1.60
N ALA A 71 21.02 -4.25 -2.46
CA ALA A 71 20.92 -3.22 -3.49
C ALA A 71 20.36 -1.89 -2.95
N PHE A 72 19.63 -1.92 -1.85
CA PHE A 72 18.97 -0.76 -1.25
C PHE A 72 19.99 0.25 -0.71
N GLN A 73 19.92 1.49 -1.20
CA GLN A 73 20.71 2.61 -0.68
C GLN A 73 19.93 3.35 0.41
N PRO A 74 20.54 3.69 1.56
CA PRO A 74 19.91 4.51 2.58
C PRO A 74 19.52 5.89 2.01
N HIS A 75 18.32 6.35 2.34
CA HIS A 75 17.81 7.64 1.87
C HIS A 75 18.03 8.76 2.92
N ASP A 76 18.18 10.00 2.46
CA ASP A 76 18.12 11.25 3.27
C ASP A 76 16.91 12.10 2.85
N THR A 77 16.60 13.15 3.60
CA THR A 77 15.58 14.15 3.26
C THR A 77 16.12 15.58 3.23
N ALA A 78 15.60 16.37 2.30
CA ALA A 78 15.75 17.82 2.30
C ALA A 78 14.88 18.50 3.38
N ARG A 79 13.86 17.83 3.94
CA ARG A 79 12.90 18.38 4.92
C ARG A 79 13.36 18.19 6.37
N ARG A 80 14.57 18.64 6.69
CA ARG A 80 15.23 18.36 7.99
C ARG A 80 14.49 18.87 9.22
N GLU A 81 13.68 19.92 9.06
CA GLU A 81 12.91 20.57 10.13
C GLU A 81 11.43 20.15 10.14
N LEU A 82 11.01 19.28 9.22
CA LEU A 82 9.63 18.82 9.18
C LEU A 82 9.44 17.74 10.24
N ASP A 83 8.58 18.01 11.22
CA ASP A 83 8.18 17.04 12.22
C ASP A 83 7.36 15.89 11.62
N GLY A 84 7.28 14.78 12.35
CA GLY A 84 6.43 13.67 11.97
C GLY A 84 6.54 12.50 12.93
N TYR A 85 5.72 11.48 12.70
CA TYR A 85 5.76 10.23 13.44
C TYR A 85 5.35 9.06 12.54
N CYS A 86 5.82 7.87 12.88
CA CYS A 86 5.35 6.62 12.30
C CYS A 86 4.92 5.69 13.44
N VAL A 87 3.71 5.16 13.35
CA VAL A 87 3.14 4.29 14.39
C VAL A 87 2.50 3.08 13.72
N LEU A 88 2.80 1.90 14.26
CA LEU A 88 2.06 0.68 13.98
C LEU A 88 0.97 0.52 15.03
N MET A 89 -0.29 0.47 14.58
CA MET A 89 -1.44 0.18 15.44
C MET A 89 -1.95 -1.21 15.11
N SER A 90 -2.03 -2.08 16.11
CA SER A 90 -2.65 -3.39 16.01
C SER A 90 -3.84 -3.48 16.95
N LYS A 91 -4.91 -4.14 16.51
CA LYS A 91 -5.99 -4.57 17.40
C LYS A 91 -5.53 -5.86 18.08
N GLU A 92 -5.79 -6.01 19.38
CA GLU A 92 -5.66 -7.32 20.00
C GLU A 92 -6.55 -8.30 19.25
N ALA A 93 -5.99 -9.44 18.84
CA ALA A 93 -6.78 -10.49 18.22
C ALA A 93 -7.89 -10.86 19.21
N ALA A 94 -9.15 -10.84 18.76
CA ALA A 94 -10.23 -11.42 19.54
C ALA A 94 -9.80 -12.85 19.93
N ALA A 95 -10.09 -13.27 21.17
CA ALA A 95 -9.70 -14.56 21.74
C ALA A 95 -10.36 -15.77 21.06
N THR A 96 -10.63 -15.69 19.76
CA THR A 96 -10.90 -16.81 18.87
C THR A 96 -9.54 -17.33 18.41
N GLY A 97 -9.15 -18.52 18.86
CA GLY A 97 -7.83 -19.15 18.64
C GLY A 97 -7.47 -19.49 17.19
N ILE A 98 -7.75 -18.59 16.25
CA ILE A 98 -7.36 -18.66 14.85
C ILE A 98 -5.90 -18.21 14.78
N ARG A 99 -5.02 -19.15 14.46
CA ARG A 99 -3.60 -18.86 14.23
C ARG A 99 -3.51 -18.00 12.96
N PRO A 100 -2.72 -16.90 12.93
CA PRO A 100 -2.71 -15.95 11.81
C PRO A 100 -2.16 -16.51 10.49
N HIS A 101 -1.73 -17.78 10.45
CA HIS A 101 -0.86 -18.27 9.38
C HIS A 101 -1.54 -19.26 8.41
N GLU A 102 -2.69 -19.86 8.72
CA GLU A 102 -3.20 -20.94 7.84
C GLU A 102 -4.29 -20.49 6.87
N ASP A 103 -5.05 -19.43 7.15
CA ASP A 103 -6.15 -19.00 6.27
C ASP A 103 -6.34 -17.47 6.24
N ALA A 104 -5.27 -16.71 6.00
CA ALA A 104 -5.38 -15.24 5.89
C ALA A 104 -6.30 -14.80 4.74
N ASP A 105 -6.47 -15.63 3.71
CA ASP A 105 -7.41 -15.36 2.62
C ASP A 105 -8.87 -15.71 2.96
N GLU A 106 -9.15 -16.57 3.93
CA GLU A 106 -10.53 -16.86 4.38
C GLU A 106 -10.95 -16.02 5.59
N ALA A 107 -10.02 -15.69 6.49
CA ALA A 107 -10.29 -14.83 7.64
C ALA A 107 -10.52 -13.36 7.26
N GLU A 108 -9.92 -12.86 6.17
CA GLU A 108 -10.23 -11.52 5.62
C GLU A 108 -11.54 -11.47 4.81
N ASN A 109 -12.09 -12.64 4.43
CA ASN A 109 -13.40 -12.76 3.80
C ASN A 109 -14.53 -13.04 4.80
N ALA A 110 -14.21 -13.20 6.09
CA ALA A 110 -15.20 -13.08 7.14
C ALA A 110 -15.70 -11.63 7.09
N ALA A 111 -16.94 -11.45 6.62
CA ALA A 111 -17.63 -10.17 6.68
C ALA A 111 -17.37 -9.59 8.08
N PRO A 112 -16.90 -8.33 8.19
CA PRO A 112 -16.68 -7.75 9.51
C PRO A 112 -18.01 -7.87 10.24
N ASP A 113 -18.03 -8.68 11.30
CA ASP A 113 -19.11 -8.74 12.28
C ASP A 113 -19.06 -7.46 13.12
N GLU A 114 -19.13 -6.34 12.43
CA GLU A 114 -19.32 -5.01 12.94
C GLU A 114 -20.68 -4.63 12.37
N THR A 115 -21.67 -4.70 13.24
CA THR A 115 -23.10 -4.47 13.00
C THR A 115 -23.42 -3.12 12.33
N ALA A 116 -22.42 -2.27 12.08
CA ALA A 116 -22.46 -1.22 11.09
C ALA A 116 -21.04 -0.85 10.55
N PRO A 117 -20.86 -0.56 9.24
CA PRO A 117 -19.55 -0.23 8.63
C PRO A 117 -18.87 1.01 9.24
N GLU A 118 -19.64 1.93 9.80
CA GLU A 118 -19.14 3.09 10.56
C GLU A 118 -18.44 2.73 11.88
N SER A 119 -18.70 1.54 12.42
CA SER A 119 -18.11 1.07 13.68
C SER A 119 -16.73 0.47 13.50
N SER A 120 -16.24 0.34 12.26
CA SER A 120 -14.93 -0.25 12.00
C SER A 120 -13.80 0.58 12.56
N LEU A 121 -12.81 -0.12 13.13
CA LEU A 121 -11.63 0.52 13.72
C LEU A 121 -10.94 1.47 12.72
N ALA A 122 -10.89 1.08 11.44
CA ALA A 122 -10.34 1.92 10.38
C ALA A 122 -11.16 3.22 10.22
N VAL A 123 -12.49 3.13 10.11
CA VAL A 123 -13.36 4.31 9.99
C VAL A 123 -13.27 5.21 11.22
N GLN A 124 -13.29 4.63 12.42
CA GLN A 124 -13.18 5.38 13.68
C GLN A 124 -11.84 6.11 13.79
N SER A 125 -10.73 5.44 13.43
CA SER A 125 -9.39 6.02 13.47
C SER A 125 -9.25 7.19 12.48
N ILE A 126 -9.75 7.03 11.25
CA ILE A 126 -9.75 8.10 10.24
C ILE A 126 -10.63 9.27 10.71
N ALA A 127 -11.82 8.98 11.24
CA ALA A 127 -12.74 10.00 11.73
C ALA A 127 -12.16 10.77 12.91
N GLU A 128 -11.46 10.11 13.84
CA GLU A 128 -10.78 10.76 14.93
C GLU A 128 -9.66 11.69 14.43
N LEU A 129 -8.81 11.21 13.52
CA LEU A 129 -7.73 12.02 12.93
C LEU A 129 -8.30 13.25 12.21
N HIS A 130 -9.34 13.07 11.40
CA HIS A 130 -9.98 14.18 10.68
C HIS A 130 -10.61 15.20 11.64
N ARG A 131 -11.27 14.76 12.72
CA ARG A 131 -11.83 15.67 13.73
C ARG A 131 -10.76 16.46 14.49
N ARG A 132 -9.63 15.83 14.79
CA ARG A 132 -8.51 16.48 15.50
C ARG A 132 -7.75 17.45 14.60
N HIS A 133 -7.75 17.20 13.29
CA HIS A 133 -6.98 17.94 12.31
C HIS A 133 -7.80 18.18 11.01
N PRO A 134 -8.84 19.04 11.06
CA PRO A 134 -9.74 19.24 9.93
C PRO A 134 -9.06 19.88 8.71
N ASP A 135 -7.96 20.60 8.92
CA ASP A 135 -7.22 21.31 7.86
C ASP A 135 -6.17 20.44 7.15
N LEU A 136 -6.01 19.17 7.56
CA LEU A 136 -5.04 18.25 6.97
C LEU A 136 -5.70 17.31 5.94
N GLU A 137 -4.97 17.06 4.86
CA GLU A 137 -5.32 16.02 3.90
C GLU A 137 -4.89 14.65 4.42
N ILE A 138 -5.78 13.66 4.33
CA ILE A 138 -5.54 12.29 4.80
C ILE A 138 -5.59 11.35 3.60
N GLY A 139 -4.46 10.74 3.27
CA GLY A 139 -4.38 9.63 2.31
C GLY A 139 -4.46 8.28 3.03
N VAL A 140 -5.35 7.39 2.58
CA VAL A 140 -5.52 6.04 3.15
C VAL A 140 -5.26 5.00 2.06
N LEU A 141 -4.31 4.10 2.32
CA LEU A 141 -3.90 3.07 1.37
C LEU A 141 -4.37 1.70 1.84
N PHE A 142 -5.01 0.95 0.93
CA PHE A 142 -5.47 -0.41 1.16
C PHE A 142 -4.69 -1.38 0.29
N ARG A 143 -4.43 -2.59 0.81
CA ARG A 143 -3.77 -3.65 0.03
C ARG A 143 -4.70 -4.25 -1.03
N LYS A 144 -5.98 -4.50 -0.67
CA LYS A 144 -7.00 -5.11 -1.54
C LYS A 144 -8.13 -4.10 -1.83
N LYS A 145 -8.60 -4.02 -3.08
CA LYS A 145 -9.66 -3.08 -3.51
C LYS A 145 -11.00 -3.31 -2.80
N ASN A 146 -11.32 -4.57 -2.46
CA ASN A 146 -12.57 -4.93 -1.78
C ASN A 146 -12.70 -4.35 -0.36
N ALA A 147 -11.60 -3.94 0.28
CA ALA A 147 -11.63 -3.28 1.58
C ALA A 147 -12.09 -1.81 1.51
N ILE A 148 -12.07 -1.19 0.31
CA ILE A 148 -12.38 0.24 0.13
C ILE A 148 -13.88 0.54 0.31
N PRO A 149 -14.84 -0.18 -0.34
CA PRO A 149 -16.24 0.20 -0.29
C PRO A 149 -16.86 0.26 1.13
N PRO A 150 -16.57 -0.68 2.06
CA PRO A 150 -17.08 -0.60 3.43
C PRO A 150 -16.59 0.65 4.18
N VAL A 151 -15.29 0.95 4.10
CA VAL A 151 -14.70 2.13 4.77
C VAL A 151 -15.25 3.43 4.18
N LEU A 152 -15.33 3.51 2.85
CA LEU A 152 -15.89 4.66 2.14
C LEU A 152 -17.35 4.91 2.54
N THR A 153 -18.14 3.83 2.66
CA THR A 153 -19.53 3.91 3.12
C THR A 153 -19.62 4.38 4.57
N GLY A 154 -18.80 3.84 5.47
CA GLY A 154 -18.74 4.26 6.87
C GLY A 154 -18.38 5.74 7.03
N LEU A 155 -17.36 6.23 6.31
CA LEU A 155 -16.96 7.64 6.35
C LEU A 155 -18.05 8.57 5.82
N ARG A 156 -18.71 8.20 4.71
CA ARG A 156 -19.84 8.98 4.16
C ARG A 156 -21.02 9.06 5.12
N ARG A 157 -21.32 7.98 5.85
CA ARG A 157 -22.37 7.97 6.89
C ARG A 157 -22.03 8.90 8.06
N LEU A 158 -20.74 9.05 8.38
CA LEU A 158 -20.26 10.02 9.37
C LEU A 158 -20.17 11.47 8.81
N GLY A 159 -20.56 11.70 7.55
CA GLY A 159 -20.53 13.02 6.92
C GLY A 159 -19.12 13.50 6.54
N ILE A 160 -18.13 12.61 6.51
CA ILE A 160 -16.74 12.96 6.18
C ILE A 160 -16.58 12.96 4.64
N PRO A 161 -16.13 14.07 4.03
CA PRO A 161 -15.87 14.11 2.59
C PRO A 161 -14.68 13.20 2.25
N VAL A 162 -14.89 12.31 1.28
CA VAL A 162 -13.88 11.32 0.89
C VAL A 162 -13.94 11.05 -0.61
N SER A 163 -12.76 10.95 -1.23
CA SER A 163 -12.57 10.63 -2.64
C SER A 163 -11.79 9.32 -2.78
N GLU A 164 -12.08 8.56 -3.82
CA GLU A 164 -11.32 7.35 -4.19
C GLU A 164 -10.43 7.70 -5.39
N GLU A 165 -9.12 7.55 -5.22
CA GLU A 165 -8.16 7.61 -6.32
C GLU A 165 -8.14 6.23 -7.00
N ALA A 166 -8.39 6.17 -8.32
CA ALA A 166 -8.61 4.95 -9.12
C ALA A 166 -10.03 4.29 -9.05
N GLY A 167 -11.08 5.10 -8.88
CA GLY A 167 -12.49 4.68 -8.82
C GLY A 167 -13.08 3.97 -10.06
N ASN A 168 -14.14 4.55 -10.64
CA ASN A 168 -14.83 4.03 -11.84
C ASN A 168 -14.44 4.89 -13.05
N PRO A 169 -13.56 4.43 -13.96
CA PRO A 169 -13.13 5.25 -15.09
C PRO A 169 -14.32 5.72 -15.93
N LEU A 170 -14.21 6.92 -16.50
CA LEU A 170 -15.33 7.63 -17.13
C LEU A 170 -15.93 6.85 -18.30
N ASP A 171 -15.15 6.00 -18.95
CA ASP A 171 -15.57 5.10 -20.02
C ASP A 171 -16.53 3.99 -19.55
N LEU A 172 -16.57 3.70 -18.25
CA LEU A 172 -17.53 2.78 -17.64
C LEU A 172 -18.84 3.47 -17.23
N ALA A 173 -18.93 4.81 -17.33
CA ALA A 173 -20.19 5.50 -17.16
C ALA A 173 -21.16 5.12 -18.29
N PRO A 174 -22.40 4.68 -18.01
CA PRO A 174 -23.31 4.15 -19.03
C PRO A 174 -23.51 5.09 -20.22
N GLY A 175 -23.65 6.41 -19.98
CA GLY A 175 -23.82 7.40 -21.04
C GLY A 175 -22.58 7.54 -21.93
N VAL A 176 -21.38 7.56 -21.35
CA VAL A 176 -20.12 7.62 -22.10
C VAL A 176 -19.94 6.34 -22.90
N ARG A 177 -20.28 5.19 -22.33
CA ARG A 177 -20.14 3.88 -22.99
C ARG A 177 -21.01 3.76 -24.23
N VAL A 178 -22.24 4.29 -24.21
CA VAL A 178 -23.13 4.33 -25.39
C VAL A 178 -22.50 5.17 -26.50
N ILE A 179 -21.95 6.34 -26.17
CA ILE A 179 -21.29 7.22 -27.15
C ILE A 179 -20.06 6.53 -27.74
N LEU A 180 -19.22 5.93 -26.90
CA LEU A 180 -18.03 5.19 -27.34
C LEU A 180 -18.39 3.98 -28.21
N SER A 181 -19.47 3.26 -27.89
CA SER A 181 -19.97 2.16 -28.72
C SER A 181 -20.41 2.63 -30.11
N LEU A 182 -21.10 3.78 -30.19
CA LEU A 182 -21.51 4.37 -31.47
C LEU A 182 -20.30 4.81 -32.31
N LEU A 183 -19.30 5.44 -31.69
CA LEU A 183 -18.07 5.84 -32.37
C LEU A 183 -17.28 4.63 -32.89
N ARG A 184 -17.17 3.55 -32.10
CA ARG A 184 -16.53 2.31 -32.54
C ARG A 184 -17.25 1.66 -33.71
N LEU A 185 -18.60 1.66 -33.70
CA LEU A 185 -19.39 1.13 -34.82
C LEU A 185 -19.22 1.97 -36.10
N ALA A 186 -19.01 3.29 -35.98
CA ALA A 186 -18.77 4.16 -37.12
C ALA A 186 -17.36 4.00 -37.72
N ASP A 187 -16.35 3.73 -36.88
CA ASP A 187 -14.95 3.57 -37.29
C ASP A 187 -14.64 2.13 -37.79
N HIS A 188 -15.33 1.14 -37.21
CA HIS A 188 -15.19 -0.29 -37.52
C HIS A 188 -16.60 -0.95 -37.59
N PRO A 189 -17.30 -0.83 -38.73
CA PRO A 189 -18.66 -1.34 -38.91
C PRO A 189 -18.78 -2.87 -38.89
#